data_AF-A0AAV7KB89-F1
#
_entry.id   AF-A0AAV7KB89-F1
#
_cell.length_a   1.000
_cell.length_b   1.000
_cell.length_c   1.000
_cell.angle_alpha   90.00
_cell.angle_beta   90.00
_cell.angle_gamma   90.00
#
_symmetry.space_group_name_H-M   'P 1'
#
loop_
_entity.id
_entity.type
_entity.pdbx_description
1 polymer ?
#
loop_
_entity_poly.entity_id
_entity_poly.type
_entity_poly.pdbx_seq_one_letter_code
_entity_poly.pdbx_strand_id
1 'polypeptide(L)'
;MNVGDHGVELRSKAIGMLEGGITQKEVATRLSVGVRSVRRWWSQHKCSETMETKPRSGRPQILKQVSRIVIKKSLGKRRQSTRKLSRRLSIKGNPISHITIQRHLAQRLDARPYKRPKWAKITQKIKENRLKFARDHENWSFEDWNKVFWSDESPFELFHSPNRQND
;
A
#
# COMPACT_ATOMS: atom_id res chain seq x y z
N MET A 1 -1.62 -12.04 -32.90
CA MET A 1 -2.58 -10.94 -32.67
C MET A 1 -3.46 -11.32 -31.48
N ASN A 2 -3.51 -10.49 -30.43
CA ASN A 2 -4.30 -10.76 -29.22
C ASN A 2 -5.79 -10.57 -29.53
N VAL A 3 -6.54 -11.67 -29.74
CA VAL A 3 -7.94 -11.67 -30.22
C VAL A 3 -8.96 -11.25 -29.13
N GLY A 4 -8.52 -10.80 -27.96
CA GLY A 4 -9.33 -10.83 -26.74
C GLY A 4 -9.85 -9.50 -26.20
N ASP A 5 -9.29 -8.35 -26.60
CA ASP A 5 -9.64 -7.07 -25.98
C ASP A 5 -9.84 -5.98 -27.02
N HIS A 6 -11.10 -5.75 -27.35
CA HIS A 6 -11.51 -4.65 -28.23
C HIS A 6 -11.68 -3.39 -27.38
N GLY A 7 -11.02 -2.30 -27.73
CA GLY A 7 -11.13 -1.01 -27.03
C GLY A 7 -12.57 -0.47 -27.02
N VAL A 8 -12.89 0.37 -26.03
CA VAL A 8 -14.24 0.93 -25.84
C VAL A 8 -14.72 1.66 -27.10
N GLU A 9 -13.84 2.41 -27.76
CA GLU A 9 -14.14 3.13 -29.01
C GLU A 9 -14.64 2.21 -30.13
N LEU A 10 -14.03 1.03 -30.30
CA LEU A 10 -14.45 0.06 -31.31
C LEU A 10 -15.86 -0.48 -31.02
N ARG A 11 -16.16 -0.70 -29.73
CA ARG A 11 -17.48 -1.17 -29.27
C ARG A 11 -18.55 -0.09 -29.48
N SER A 12 -18.24 1.16 -29.13
CA SER A 12 -19.13 2.30 -29.34
C SER A 12 -19.39 2.55 -30.83
N LYS A 13 -18.36 2.45 -31.68
CA LYS A 13 -18.51 2.55 -33.14
C LYS A 13 -19.39 1.44 -33.71
N ALA A 14 -19.25 0.21 -33.22
CA ALA A 14 -20.12 -0.90 -33.60
C ALA A 14 -21.58 -0.64 -33.20
N ILE A 15 -21.83 -0.06 -32.03
CA ILE A 15 -23.18 0.27 -31.55
C ILE A 15 -23.80 1.39 -32.38
N GLY A 16 -23.07 2.48 -32.65
CA GLY A 16 -23.59 3.56 -33.50
C GLY A 16 -23.96 3.09 -34.91
N MET A 17 -23.20 2.13 -35.47
CA MET A 17 -23.56 1.49 -36.75
C MET A 17 -24.84 0.64 -36.64
N LEU A 18 -25.06 -0.05 -35.52
CA LEU A 18 -26.27 -0.85 -35.28
C LEU A 18 -27.50 0.03 -35.05
N GLU A 19 -27.36 1.16 -34.35
CA GLU A 19 -28.41 2.16 -34.18
C GLU A 19 -28.79 2.82 -35.50
N GLY A 20 -27.80 3.04 -36.38
CA GLY A 20 -28.00 3.47 -37.77
C GLY A 20 -28.62 2.43 -38.70
N GLY A 21 -29.07 1.28 -38.17
CA GLY A 21 -29.80 0.25 -38.93
C GLY A 21 -28.94 -0.75 -39.71
N ILE A 22 -27.61 -0.73 -39.56
CA ILE A 22 -26.72 -1.68 -40.23
C ILE A 22 -26.84 -3.06 -39.55
N THR A 23 -26.81 -4.13 -40.35
CA THR A 23 -26.93 -5.50 -39.79
C THR A 23 -25.69 -5.92 -39.00
N GLN A 24 -25.85 -6.75 -37.96
CA GLN A 24 -24.74 -7.24 -37.13
C GLN A 24 -23.64 -7.96 -37.93
N LYS A 25 -24.02 -8.67 -39.00
CA LYS A 25 -23.09 -9.40 -39.87
C LYS A 25 -22.22 -8.43 -40.67
N GLU A 26 -22.80 -7.33 -41.14
CA GLU A 26 -22.08 -6.32 -41.89
C GLU A 26 -21.18 -5.45 -41.00
N VAL A 27 -21.63 -5.11 -39.80
CA VAL A 27 -20.78 -4.45 -38.78
C VAL A 27 -19.56 -5.31 -38.44
N ALA A 28 -19.74 -6.63 -38.29
CA ALA A 28 -18.66 -7.57 -38.04
C ALA A 28 -17.62 -7.58 -39.17
N THR A 29 -18.06 -7.59 -40.43
CA THR A 29 -17.16 -7.51 -41.60
C THR A 29 -16.44 -6.17 -41.67
N ARG A 30 -17.16 -5.04 -41.52
CA ARG A 30 -16.59 -3.68 -41.60
C ARG A 30 -15.56 -3.39 -40.51
N LEU A 31 -15.76 -3.94 -39.31
CA LEU A 31 -14.84 -3.75 -38.19
C LEU A 31 -13.82 -4.89 -38.04
N SER A 32 -13.88 -5.92 -38.90
CA SER A 32 -13.05 -7.14 -38.79
C SER A 32 -13.11 -7.78 -37.40
N VAL A 33 -14.31 -7.84 -36.82
CA VAL A 33 -14.60 -8.41 -35.50
C VAL A 33 -15.52 -9.61 -35.66
N GLY A 34 -15.38 -10.62 -34.80
CA GLY A 34 -16.31 -11.77 -34.82
C GLY A 34 -17.76 -11.35 -34.51
N VAL A 35 -18.72 -11.88 -35.29
CA VAL A 35 -20.17 -11.62 -35.14
C VAL A 35 -20.67 -11.85 -33.69
N ARG A 36 -20.09 -12.84 -32.99
CA ARG A 36 -20.40 -13.13 -31.57
C ARG A 36 -20.06 -11.95 -30.64
N SER A 37 -18.98 -11.24 -30.90
CA SER A 37 -18.59 -10.06 -30.11
C SER A 37 -19.55 -8.91 -30.35
N VAL A 38 -19.93 -8.64 -31.61
CA VAL A 38 -20.92 -7.61 -31.96
C VAL A 38 -22.28 -7.88 -31.30
N ARG A 39 -22.74 -9.13 -31.37
CA ARG A 39 -23.99 -9.56 -30.70
C ARG A 39 -23.92 -9.38 -29.18
N ARG A 40 -22.78 -9.70 -28.57
CA ARG A 40 -22.53 -9.51 -27.13
C ARG A 40 -22.56 -8.03 -26.75
N TRP A 41 -21.92 -7.16 -27.53
CA TRP A 41 -21.94 -5.71 -27.28
C TRP A 41 -23.34 -5.13 -27.42
N TRP A 42 -24.09 -5.54 -28.44
CA TRP A 42 -25.48 -5.11 -28.62
C TRP A 42 -26.38 -5.54 -27.46
N SER A 43 -26.22 -6.78 -26.99
CA SER A 43 -26.94 -7.26 -25.81
C SER A 43 -26.52 -6.52 -24.53
N GLN A 44 -25.23 -6.19 -24.39
CA GLN A 44 -24.73 -5.41 -23.26
C GLN A 44 -25.29 -3.97 -23.30
N HIS A 45 -25.40 -3.37 -24.49
CA HIS A 45 -25.92 -2.01 -24.68
C HIS A 45 -27.37 -1.88 -24.24
N LYS A 46 -28.19 -2.88 -24.58
CA LYS A 46 -29.60 -2.92 -24.17
C LYS A 46 -29.80 -3.08 -22.67
N CYS A 47 -28.82 -3.64 -21.94
CA CYS A 47 -28.97 -3.99 -20.53
C CYS A 47 -28.09 -3.14 -19.59
N SER A 48 -27.11 -2.40 -20.09
CA SER A 48 -26.08 -1.74 -19.29
C SER A 48 -25.62 -0.46 -19.97
N GLU A 49 -25.48 0.61 -19.19
CA GLU A 49 -25.11 1.94 -19.68
C GLU A 49 -23.62 2.04 -20.10
N THR A 50 -22.77 1.13 -19.62
CA THR A 50 -21.32 1.14 -19.84
C THR A 50 -20.81 0.01 -20.74
N MET A 51 -19.94 0.39 -21.70
CA MET A 51 -19.24 -0.51 -22.63
C MET A 51 -17.86 -0.97 -22.16
N GLU A 52 -17.47 -0.56 -20.96
CA GLU A 52 -16.19 -0.91 -20.38
C GLU A 52 -16.10 -2.42 -20.09
N THR A 53 -14.89 -2.94 -20.23
CA THR A 53 -14.59 -4.31 -19.84
C THR A 53 -14.71 -4.42 -18.31
N LYS A 54 -15.70 -5.18 -17.84
CA LYS A 54 -15.83 -5.46 -16.40
C LYS A 54 -14.56 -6.12 -15.86
N PRO A 55 -14.12 -5.79 -14.64
CA PRO A 55 -12.96 -6.43 -14.04
C PRO A 55 -13.19 -7.94 -13.96
N ARG A 56 -12.19 -8.71 -14.37
CA ARG A 56 -12.23 -10.17 -14.27
C ARG A 56 -12.21 -10.58 -12.79
N SER A 57 -12.88 -11.69 -12.46
CA SER A 57 -12.73 -12.32 -11.16
C SER A 57 -11.27 -12.73 -10.97
N GLY A 58 -10.58 -12.06 -10.04
CA GLY A 58 -9.19 -12.36 -9.72
C GLY A 58 -9.05 -13.69 -8.99
N ARG A 59 -7.80 -14.11 -8.76
CA ARG A 59 -7.50 -15.31 -7.96
C ARG A 59 -8.09 -15.16 -6.54
N PRO A 60 -8.77 -16.20 -6.01
CA PRO A 60 -9.28 -16.16 -4.64
C PRO A 60 -8.15 -15.94 -3.64
N GLN A 61 -8.45 -15.16 -2.60
CA GLN A 61 -7.47 -14.82 -1.58
C GLN A 61 -7.22 -16.01 -0.65
N ILE A 62 -5.94 -16.28 -0.36
CA ILE A 62 -5.52 -17.31 0.60
C ILE A 62 -5.87 -16.91 2.05
N LEU A 63 -5.97 -15.61 2.33
CA LEU A 63 -6.19 -15.08 3.67
C LEU A 63 -7.66 -15.19 4.08
N LYS A 64 -7.96 -16.12 5.00
CA LYS A 64 -9.25 -16.22 5.67
C LYS A 64 -9.52 -15.02 6.59
N GLN A 65 -10.80 -14.78 6.88
CA GLN A 65 -11.23 -13.67 7.73
C GLN A 65 -10.59 -13.70 9.13
N VAL A 66 -10.49 -14.86 9.75
CA VAL A 66 -9.85 -15.04 11.07
C VAL A 66 -8.39 -14.59 11.04
N SER A 67 -7.63 -15.00 10.03
CA SER A 67 -6.23 -14.61 9.87
C SER A 67 -6.06 -13.11 9.67
N ARG A 68 -6.95 -12.47 8.90
CA ARG A 68 -6.97 -11.00 8.72
C ARG A 68 -7.19 -10.26 10.04
N ILE A 69 -8.11 -10.75 10.87
CA ILE A 69 -8.37 -10.16 12.20
C ILE A 69 -7.13 -10.28 13.10
N VAL A 70 -6.46 -11.44 13.11
CA VAL A 70 -5.23 -11.64 13.88
C VAL A 70 -4.11 -10.71 13.42
N ILE A 71 -3.93 -10.55 12.11
CA ILE A 71 -2.95 -9.63 11.52
C ILE A 71 -3.28 -8.19 11.91
N LYS A 72 -4.54 -7.76 11.78
CA LYS A 72 -4.98 -6.41 12.19
C LYS A 72 -4.74 -6.14 13.68
N LYS A 73 -5.09 -7.10 14.55
CA LYS A 73 -4.83 -7.03 16.01
C LYS A 73 -3.35 -7.03 16.38
N SER A 74 -2.45 -7.33 15.45
CA SER A 74 -1.00 -7.27 15.68
C SER A 74 -0.42 -5.87 15.47
N LEU A 75 -1.14 -4.98 14.78
CA LEU A 75 -0.73 -3.59 14.61
C LEU A 75 -0.61 -2.89 15.97
N GLY A 76 0.40 -2.04 16.11
CA GLY A 76 0.72 -1.31 17.35
C GLY A 76 1.35 -2.16 18.47
N LYS A 77 1.27 -3.51 18.39
CA LYS A 77 1.89 -4.38 19.40
C LYS A 77 3.40 -4.48 19.19
N ARG A 78 4.15 -4.23 20.26
CA ARG A 78 5.61 -4.38 20.25
C ARG A 78 6.01 -5.84 19.99
N ARG A 79 7.15 -6.02 19.33
CA ARG A 79 7.81 -7.32 19.09
C ARG A 79 6.91 -8.35 18.37
N GLN A 80 6.01 -7.89 17.49
CA GLN A 80 5.30 -8.75 16.55
C GLN A 80 5.99 -8.69 15.18
N SER A 81 6.59 -9.80 14.76
CA SER A 81 7.14 -9.94 13.41
C SER A 81 6.19 -10.75 12.53
N THR A 82 6.26 -10.56 11.21
CA THR A 82 5.49 -11.34 10.23
C THR A 82 5.79 -12.83 10.34
N ARG A 83 7.04 -13.20 10.64
CA ARG A 83 7.45 -14.59 10.90
C ARG A 83 6.78 -15.17 12.15
N LYS A 84 6.71 -14.38 13.24
CA LYS A 84 6.02 -14.80 14.48
C LYS A 84 4.51 -14.98 14.25
N LEU A 85 3.90 -14.09 13.47
CA LEU A 85 2.49 -14.19 13.09
C LEU A 85 2.23 -15.42 12.21
N SER A 86 3.07 -15.66 11.21
CA SER A 86 3.01 -16.83 10.33
C SER A 86 3.04 -18.11 11.16
N ARG A 87 4.04 -18.28 12.04
CA ARG A 87 4.13 -19.43 12.94
C ARG A 87 2.89 -19.60 13.81
N ARG A 88 2.39 -18.51 14.42
CA ARG A 88 1.18 -18.55 15.26
C ARG A 88 -0.06 -18.98 14.47
N LEU A 89 -0.20 -18.53 13.23
CA LEU A 89 -1.32 -18.91 12.36
C LEU A 89 -1.21 -20.36 11.90
N SER A 90 0.00 -20.82 11.57
CA SER A 90 0.26 -22.23 11.23
C SER A 90 -0.11 -23.18 12.37
N ILE A 91 0.25 -22.86 13.62
CA ILE A 91 -0.14 -23.66 14.81
C ILE A 91 -1.66 -23.75 14.95
N LYS A 92 -2.39 -22.70 14.55
CA LYS A 92 -3.86 -22.65 14.58
C LYS A 92 -4.52 -23.23 13.31
N GLY A 93 -3.82 -24.08 12.57
CA GLY A 93 -4.34 -24.74 11.36
C GLY A 93 -4.53 -23.82 10.15
N ASN A 94 -3.92 -22.63 10.14
CA ASN A 94 -3.98 -21.69 9.03
C ASN A 94 -2.56 -21.37 8.52
N PRO A 95 -1.92 -22.29 7.79
CA PRO A 95 -0.55 -22.10 7.31
C PRO A 95 -0.51 -20.97 6.28
N ILE A 96 0.12 -19.85 6.65
CA ILE A 96 0.26 -18.67 5.80
C ILE A 96 1.71 -18.23 5.83
N SER A 97 2.31 -18.03 4.66
CA SER A 97 3.68 -17.50 4.55
C SER A 97 3.79 -16.10 5.15
N HIS A 98 4.91 -15.83 5.84
CA HIS A 98 5.22 -14.51 6.36
C HIS A 98 5.22 -13.41 5.28
N ILE A 99 5.54 -13.75 4.02
CA ILE A 99 5.51 -12.83 2.88
C ILE A 99 4.05 -12.44 2.56
N THR A 100 3.12 -13.38 2.62
CA THR A 100 1.68 -13.10 2.42
C THR A 100 1.17 -12.15 3.49
N ILE A 101 1.61 -12.32 4.74
CA ILE A 101 1.27 -11.43 5.85
C ILE A 101 1.86 -10.03 5.61
N GLN A 102 3.12 -9.95 5.17
CA GLN A 102 3.79 -8.68 4.85
C GLN A 102 3.08 -7.94 3.71
N ARG A 103 2.73 -8.63 2.62
CA ARG A 103 1.97 -8.05 1.50
C ARG A 103 0.61 -7.53 1.96
N HIS A 104 -0.09 -8.28 2.81
CA HIS A 104 -1.37 -7.84 3.35
C HIS A 104 -1.22 -6.59 4.23
N LEU A 105 -0.21 -6.56 5.11
CA LEU A 105 0.09 -5.39 5.94
C LEU A 105 0.35 -4.16 5.07
N ALA A 106 1.20 -4.27 4.05
CA ALA A 106 1.56 -3.14 3.19
C ALA A 106 0.40 -2.69 2.28
N GLN A 107 -0.30 -3.61 1.61
CA GLN A 107 -1.27 -3.26 0.56
C GLN A 107 -2.68 -3.00 1.08
N ARG A 108 -3.06 -3.56 2.23
CA ARG A 108 -4.45 -3.50 2.74
C ARG A 108 -4.58 -2.74 4.05
N LEU A 109 -3.50 -2.63 4.82
CA LEU A 109 -3.49 -1.96 6.11
C LEU A 109 -2.53 -0.77 6.14
N ASP A 110 -1.89 -0.45 5.01
CA ASP A 110 -0.86 0.57 4.85
C ASP A 110 0.20 0.57 5.97
N ALA A 111 0.54 -0.64 6.43
CA ALA A 111 1.43 -0.85 7.56
C ALA A 111 2.79 -1.32 7.04
N ARG A 112 3.77 -0.42 7.12
CA ARG A 112 5.17 -0.70 6.78
C ARG A 112 6.01 -0.99 8.02
N PRO A 113 7.08 -1.81 7.90
CA PRO A 113 8.02 -2.00 8.99
C PRO A 113 8.64 -0.67 9.40
N TYR A 114 8.59 -0.35 10.69
CA TYR A 114 9.20 0.85 11.24
C TYR A 114 10.25 0.47 12.28
N LYS A 115 11.51 0.82 12.00
CA LYS A 115 12.61 0.70 12.97
C LYS A 115 12.64 1.99 13.79
N ARG A 116 12.10 1.92 15.00
CA ARG A 116 12.18 3.04 15.95
C ARG A 116 13.64 3.36 16.26
N PRO A 117 14.06 4.64 16.22
CA PRO A 117 15.36 5.03 16.72
C PRO A 117 15.46 4.67 18.20
N LYS A 118 16.63 4.20 18.62
CA LYS A 118 16.92 3.95 20.03
C LYS A 118 17.44 5.27 20.61
N TRP A 119 16.66 5.90 21.47
CA TRP A 119 17.10 7.05 22.26
C TRP A 119 17.72 6.54 23.57
N ALA A 120 18.70 7.29 24.08
CA ALA A 120 19.21 7.07 25.42
C ALA A 120 18.06 7.17 26.43
N LYS A 121 17.98 6.23 27.38
CA LYS A 121 16.92 6.22 28.38
C LYS A 121 17.03 7.51 29.21
N ILE A 122 16.00 8.34 29.18
CA ILE A 122 15.93 9.52 30.06
C ILE A 122 15.68 9.02 31.49
N THR A 123 16.67 9.16 32.36
CA THR A 123 16.55 8.86 33.79
C THR A 123 15.65 9.89 34.47
N GLN A 124 15.10 9.53 35.64
CA GLN A 124 14.23 10.44 36.40
C GLN A 124 14.95 11.76 36.74
N LYS A 125 16.20 11.68 37.17
CA LYS A 125 17.07 12.85 37.42
C LYS A 125 17.22 13.76 36.20
N ILE A 126 17.41 13.20 35.00
CA ILE A 126 17.50 14.00 33.77
C ILE A 126 16.18 14.72 33.49
N LYS A 127 15.03 14.08 33.73
CA LYS A 127 13.72 14.72 33.55
C LYS A 127 13.55 15.89 34.51
N GLU A 128 13.90 15.71 35.77
CA GLU A 128 13.82 16.76 36.79
C GLU A 128 14.72 17.94 36.46
N ASN A 129 15.97 17.69 36.08
CA ASN A 129 16.89 18.74 35.67
C ASN A 129 16.39 19.50 34.43
N ARG A 130 15.87 18.80 33.42
CA ARG A 130 15.29 19.44 32.23
C ARG A 130 14.06 20.26 32.55
N LEU A 131 13.18 19.75 33.40
CA LEU A 131 11.98 20.47 33.83
C LEU A 131 12.34 21.71 34.65
N LYS A 132 13.30 21.59 35.56
CA LYS A 132 13.81 22.71 36.35
C LYS A 132 14.39 23.79 35.42
N PHE A 133 15.27 23.40 34.49
CA PHE A 133 15.83 24.33 33.50
C PHE A 133 14.73 25.05 32.71
N ALA A 134 13.73 24.33 32.21
CA ALA A 134 12.63 24.93 31.46
C ALA A 134 11.80 25.91 32.28
N ARG A 135 11.55 25.62 33.57
CA ARG A 135 10.85 26.53 34.48
C ARG A 135 11.66 27.75 34.84
N ASP A 136 12.95 27.57 35.16
CA ASP A 136 13.87 28.65 35.52
C ASP A 136 14.01 29.68 34.38
N HIS A 137 13.80 29.27 33.13
CA HIS A 137 13.93 30.10 31.93
C HIS A 137 12.58 30.32 31.19
N GLU A 138 11.44 30.03 31.84
CA GLU A 138 10.11 30.11 31.20
C GLU A 138 9.76 31.54 30.77
N ASN A 139 10.17 32.53 31.57
CA ASN A 139 9.87 33.95 31.35
C ASN A 139 11.02 34.73 30.71
N TRP A 140 12.06 34.04 30.20
CA TRP A 140 13.19 34.71 29.58
C TRP A 140 12.80 35.38 28.25
N SER A 141 13.24 36.63 28.07
CA SER A 141 13.02 37.35 26.81
C SER A 141 14.08 36.97 25.76
N PHE A 142 13.89 37.47 24.54
CA PHE A 142 14.87 37.29 23.47
C PHE A 142 16.24 37.90 23.85
N GLU A 143 16.26 39.06 24.50
CA GLU A 143 17.49 39.71 24.96
C GLU A 143 18.23 38.87 26.01
N ASP A 144 17.51 38.12 26.84
CA ASP A 144 18.12 37.22 27.83
C ASP A 144 18.75 35.99 27.16
N TRP A 145 18.09 35.41 26.17
CA TRP A 145 18.68 34.32 25.37
C TRP A 145 19.90 34.75 24.56
N ASN A 146 19.94 36.00 24.08
CA ASN A 146 21.11 36.54 23.37
C ASN A 146 22.37 36.63 24.23
N LYS A 147 22.24 36.57 25.56
CA LYS A 147 23.39 36.52 26.48
C LYS A 147 23.95 35.10 26.64
N VAL A 148 23.26 34.07 26.15
CA VAL A 148 23.68 32.67 26.28
C VAL A 148 24.45 32.22 25.05
N PHE A 149 25.71 31.85 25.26
CA PHE A 149 26.50 31.18 24.24
C PHE A 149 26.33 29.66 24.35
N TRP A 150 25.84 29.03 23.29
CA TRP A 150 25.69 27.58 23.21
C TRP A 150 26.89 26.96 22.51
N SER A 151 27.60 26.06 23.20
CA SER A 151 28.66 25.24 22.63
C SER A 151 28.42 23.76 22.95
N ASP A 152 28.66 22.90 21.97
CA ASP A 152 28.67 21.45 22.13
C ASP A 152 29.77 20.84 21.25
N GLU A 153 30.30 19.69 21.63
CA GLU A 153 31.29 18.96 20.85
C GLU A 153 30.61 17.81 20.12
N SER A 154 30.86 17.68 18.82
CA SER A 154 30.35 16.57 18.01
C SER A 154 31.51 15.81 17.36
N PRO A 155 31.55 14.47 17.47
CA PRO A 155 32.55 13.68 16.77
C PRO A 155 32.28 13.71 15.27
N PHE A 156 33.33 13.93 14.48
CA PHE A 156 33.29 13.81 13.01
C PHE A 156 34.24 12.70 12.58
N GLU A 157 33.75 11.79 11.75
CA GLU A 157 34.59 10.74 11.16
C GLU A 157 35.34 11.32 9.95
N LEU A 158 36.67 11.24 9.95
CA LEU A 158 37.51 11.70 8.83
C LEU A 158 37.47 10.73 7.62
N PHE A 159 37.10 9.47 7.85
CA PHE A 159 37.03 8.44 6.83
C PHE A 159 35.73 7.63 6.99
N HIS A 160 35.18 7.14 5.89
CA HIS A 160 34.02 6.25 5.93
C HIS A 160 34.39 4.95 6.65
N SER A 161 33.53 4.53 7.58
CA SER A 161 33.62 3.21 8.19
C SER A 161 33.44 2.13 7.10
N PRO A 162 34.33 1.13 6.99
CA PRO A 162 34.25 0.12 5.94
C PRO A 162 32.94 -0.68 6.05
N ASN A 163 32.37 -0.99 4.88
CA ASN A 163 31.13 -1.74 4.83
C ASN A 163 31.38 -3.19 5.25
N ARG A 164 30.98 -3.55 6.48
CA ARG A 164 31.10 -4.90 7.06
C ARG A 164 30.42 -6.04 6.26
N GLN A 165 29.74 -5.74 5.14
CA GLN A 165 29.21 -6.75 4.22
C GLN A 165 30.20 -7.15 3.12
N ASN A 166 31.26 -6.36 2.90
CA ASN A 166 32.24 -6.57 1.83
C ASN A 166 33.63 -6.99 2.36
N ASP A 167 33.81 -7.05 3.67
CA ASP A 167 34.96 -7.63 4.38
C ASP A 167 34.53 -8.92 5.08
#